data_AF-A0A4R5VHM3-F1
#
_entry.id   AF-A0A4R5VHM3-F1
#
_cell.length_a   1.000
_cell.length_b   1.000
_cell.length_c   1.000
_cell.angle_alpha   90.00
_cell.angle_beta   90.00
_cell.angle_gamma   90.00
#
_symmetry.space_group_name_H-M   'P 1'
#
loop_
_entity.id
_entity.type
_entity.pdbx_description
1 polymer ?
#
loop_
_entity_poly.entity_id
_entity_poly.type
_entity_poly.pdbx_seq_one_letter_code
_entity_poly.pdbx_strand_id
1 'polypeptide(L)' 'MYHRSNVDSWATAANDTNTKIRFISVDKERLTLDLILLDNLIDENTKLVAVTLASNVVGAITDVERIAKREK' A
#
# COMPACT_ATOMS: atom_id res chain seq x y z
N MET A 1 10.47 -7.68 -2.88
CA MET A 1 11.06 -7.03 -1.68
C MET A 1 10.49 -5.64 -1.58
N TYR A 2 9.66 -5.35 -0.58
CA TYR A 2 9.20 -3.97 -0.33
C TYR A 2 10.35 -3.15 0.26
N HIS A 3 10.36 -1.84 0.01
CA HIS A 3 11.32 -0.96 0.68
C HIS A 3 11.00 -0.92 2.18
N ARG A 4 11.85 -1.55 2.99
CA ARG A 4 11.63 -1.74 4.44
C ARG A 4 11.29 -0.44 5.16
N SER A 5 11.92 0.69 4.80
CA SER A 5 11.64 1.97 5.48
C SER A 5 10.20 2.48 5.28
N ASN A 6 9.50 2.11 4.20
CA ASN A 6 8.10 2.52 3.99
C ASN A 6 7.11 1.43 4.47
N VAL A 7 7.58 0.44 5.24
CA VAL A 7 6.76 -0.63 5.81
C VAL A 7 7.01 -0.73 7.31
N ASP A 8 8.26 -0.82 7.73
CA ASP A 8 8.67 -1.09 9.10
C ASP A 8 8.26 0.04 10.05
N SER A 9 8.38 1.31 9.63
CA SER A 9 7.94 2.45 10.46
C SER A 9 6.44 2.43 10.72
N TRP A 10 5.63 2.07 9.72
CA TRP A 10 4.18 1.93 9.88
C TRP A 10 3.84 0.69 10.71
N ALA A 11 4.57 -0.41 10.54
CA ALA A 11 4.43 -1.62 11.34
C ALA A 11 4.68 -1.37 12.82
N THR A 12 5.75 -0.64 13.16
CA THR A 12 6.03 -0.23 14.54
C THR A 12 4.92 0.66 15.09
N ALA A 13 4.53 1.72 14.37
CA ALA A 13 3.47 2.63 14.83
C ALA A 13 2.12 1.92 15.00
N ALA A 14 1.80 0.97 14.13
CA ALA A 14 0.58 0.19 14.24
C ALA A 14 0.61 -0.77 15.45
N ASN A 15 1.77 -1.37 15.74
CA ASN A 15 1.93 -2.19 16.94
C ASN A 15 1.72 -1.36 18.22
N ASP A 16 2.29 -0.16 18.28
CA ASP A 16 2.17 0.73 19.46
C ASP A 16 0.73 1.21 19.69
N THR A 17 -0.06 1.30 18.63
CA THR A 17 -1.45 1.78 18.67
C THR A 17 -2.49 0.67 18.56
N ASN A 18 -2.08 -0.60 18.52
CA ASN A 18 -2.92 -1.75 18.25
C ASN A 18 -3.78 -1.60 16.97
N THR A 19 -3.21 -0.97 15.93
CA THR A 19 -3.85 -0.72 14.64
C THR A 19 -3.64 -1.91 13.71
N LYS A 20 -4.68 -2.29 12.96
CA LYS A 20 -4.58 -3.33 11.93
C LYS A 20 -3.90 -2.80 10.67
N ILE A 21 -2.86 -3.51 10.20
CA ILE A 21 -2.25 -3.25 8.89
C ILE A 21 -2.83 -4.19 7.84
N ARG A 22 -3.10 -3.65 6.65
CA ARG A 22 -3.46 -4.38 5.44
C ARG A 22 -2.45 -4.05 4.34
N PHE A 23 -2.05 -5.05 3.57
CA PHE A 23 -1.08 -4.90 2.49
C PHE A 23 -1.74 -5.06 1.13
N ILE A 24 -1.35 -4.21 0.18
CA ILE A 24 -1.69 -4.38 -1.24
C ILE A 24 -0.76 -5.46 -1.82
N SER A 25 -1.33 -6.44 -2.51
CA SER A 25 -0.54 -7.49 -3.17
C SER A 25 0.22 -6.96 -4.39
N VAL A 26 1.29 -7.66 -4.77
CA VAL A 26 2.05 -7.38 -5.99
C VAL A 26 1.67 -8.40 -7.05
N ASP A 27 1.36 -7.91 -8.25
CA ASP A 27 1.29 -8.73 -9.45
C ASP A 27 2.71 -9.19 -9.81
N LYS A 28 2.96 -10.50 -9.72
CA LYS A 28 4.30 -11.07 -9.94
C LYS A 28 4.70 -11.13 -11.40
N GLU A 29 3.75 -11.05 -12.33
CA GLU A 29 4.02 -11.04 -13.77
C GLU A 29 4.34 -9.63 -14.25
N ARG A 30 3.54 -8.64 -13.81
CA ARG A 30 3.70 -7.24 -14.21
C ARG A 30 4.67 -6.46 -13.33
N LEU A 31 5.02 -7.01 -12.16
CA LEU A 31 5.86 -6.36 -11.14
C LEU A 31 5.28 -5.01 -10.65
N THR A 32 3.96 -4.87 -10.71
CA THR A 32 3.20 -3.70 -10.26
C THR A 32 2.32 -4.04 -9.05
N LEU A 33 1.79 -3.02 -8.36
CA LEU A 33 0.75 -3.26 -7.34
C LEU A 33 -0.53 -3.78 -8.00
N ASP A 34 -1.14 -4.77 -7.37
CA ASP A 34 -2.46 -5.26 -7.76
C ASP A 34 -3.55 -4.37 -7.15
N LEU A 35 -4.10 -3.50 -7.99
CA LEU A 35 -5.14 -2.53 -7.61
C LEU A 35 -6.56 -3.06 -7.85
N ILE A 36 -6.73 -4.33 -8.24
CA ILE A 36 -8.06 -4.93 -8.48
C ILE A 36 -8.83 -5.06 -7.16
N LEU A 37 -8.14 -5.48 -6.10
CA LEU A 37 -8.74 -5.70 -4.78
C LEU A 37 -8.64 -4.47 -3.87
N LEU A 38 -8.36 -3.29 -4.42
CA LEU A 38 -8.22 -2.06 -3.65
C LEU A 38 -9.49 -1.80 -2.82
N ASP A 39 -10.67 -2.07 -3.40
CA ASP A 39 -11.98 -1.92 -2.78
C ASP A 39 -12.13 -2.71 -1.48
N ASN A 40 -11.57 -3.92 -1.43
CA ASN A 40 -11.59 -4.79 -0.25
C ASN A 40 -10.57 -4.37 0.82
N LEU A 41 -9.58 -3.53 0.49
CA LEU A 41 -8.50 -3.14 1.39
C LEU A 41 -8.74 -1.80 2.11
N ILE A 42 -9.35 -0.81 1.45
CA ILE A 42 -9.59 0.55 2.01
C ILE A 42 -11.07 0.75 2.37
N ASP A 43 -11.52 0.24 3.50
CA ASP A 43 -12.91 0.45 3.98
C ASP A 43 -13.06 1.72 4.85
N GLU A 44 -14.23 1.94 5.44
CA GLU A 44 -14.54 3.06 6.34
C GLU A 44 -13.64 3.14 7.60
N ASN A 45 -13.00 2.04 7.96
CA ASN A 45 -12.08 1.94 9.07
C ASN A 45 -10.65 2.33 8.69
N THR A 46 -10.37 2.52 7.39
CA THR A 46 -9.05 2.89 6.89
C THR A 46 -8.79 4.38 7.13
N LYS A 47 -7.75 4.66 7.93
CA LYS A 47 -7.37 6.04 8.30
C LYS A 47 -6.20 6.57 7.50
N LEU A 48 -5.34 5.69 6.97
CA LEU A 48 -4.14 6.05 6.23
C LEU A 48 -3.81 4.98 5.19
N VAL A 49 -3.33 5.42 4.03
CA VAL A 49 -2.76 4.56 2.99
C VAL A 49 -1.35 5.04 2.69
N ALA A 50 -0.37 4.16 2.85
CA ALA A 50 1.04 4.45 2.57
C ALA A 50 1.49 3.67 1.33
N VAL A 51 1.90 4.38 0.27
CA VAL A 51 2.39 3.80 -0.99
C VAL A 51 3.58 4.58 -1.52
N THR A 52 4.47 3.91 -2.25
CA THR A 52 5.56 4.59 -2.98
C THR A 52 5.08 5.06 -4.35
N LEU A 53 5.58 6.20 -4.83
CA LEU A 53 5.31 6.69 -6.18
C LEU A 53 5.98 5.81 -7.25
N ALA A 54 7.20 5.37 -6.98
CA ALA A 54 7.97 4.51 -7.88
C ALA A 54 8.71 3.43 -7.10
N SER A 55 8.81 2.24 -7.67
CA SER A 55 9.64 1.17 -7.12
C SER A 55 11.11 1.48 -7.37
N ASN A 56 11.91 1.48 -6.30
CA ASN A 56 13.37 1.63 -6.41
C ASN A 56 14.09 0.35 -6.87
N VAL A 57 13.38 -0.79 -6.96
CA VAL A 57 13.95 -2.08 -7.40
C VAL A 57 13.66 -2.35 -8.88
N VAL A 58 12.40 -2.14 -9.30
CA VAL A 58 11.95 -2.48 -10.66
C VAL A 58 11.52 -1.27 -11.49
N GLY A 59 11.58 -0.05 -10.93
CA GLY A 59 11.21 1.19 -11.63
C GLY A 59 9.71 1.37 -11.89
N ALA A 60 8.87 0.39 -11.53
CA ALA A 60 7.43 0.45 -11.72
C ALA A 60 6.82 1.70 -11.04
N ILE A 61 6.06 2.49 -11.81
CA ILE A 61 5.33 3.65 -11.31
C ILE A 61 3.98 3.19 -10.77
N THR A 62 3.67 3.59 -9.55
CA THR A 62 2.37 3.33 -8.92
C THR A 62 1.35 4.34 -9.42
N ASP A 63 0.17 3.88 -9.79
CA ASP A 63 -0.98 4.75 -10.08
C ASP A 63 -1.56 5.32 -8.77
N VAL A 64 -0.87 6.33 -8.23
CA VAL A 64 -1.26 6.99 -6.96
C VAL A 64 -2.57 7.75 -7.11
N GLU A 65 -2.88 8.27 -8.31
CA GLU A 65 -4.13 8.98 -8.57
C GLU A 65 -5.32 8.04 -8.39
N ARG A 66 -5.25 6.82 -8.93
CA ARG A 66 -6.28 5.79 -8.73
C ARG A 66 -6.46 5.43 -7.25
N ILE A 67 -5.37 5.38 -6.48
CA ILE A 67 -5.43 5.06 -5.05
C ILE A 67 -6.04 6.22 -4.25
N ALA A 68 -5.68 7.47 -4.58
CA ALA A 68 -6.16 8.66 -3.90
C ALA A 68 -7.64 8.97 -4.22
N LYS A 69 -8.08 8.70 -5.45
CA LYS A 69 -9.48 8.85 -5.88
C LYS A 69 -10.39 7.73 -5.38
N ARG A 70 -9.86 6.73 -4.68
CA ARG A 70 -10.70 5.72 -4.05
C ARG A 70 -11.46 6.41 -2.91
N GLU A 71 -12.71 6.74 -3.20
CA GLU A 71 -13.65 7.31 -2.25
C GLU A 71 -13.98 6.30 -1.14
N LYS A 72 -14.32 6.84 0.04
CA LYS A 72 -14.77 6.06 1.20
C LYS A 72 -16.15 5.46 0.99
#